data_AF-A0A1B6NVQ6-F1
#
_entry.id   AF-A0A1B6NVQ6-F1
#
_cell.length_a   1.000
_cell.length_b   1.000
_cell.length_c   1.000
_cell.angle_alpha   90.00
_cell.angle_beta   90.00
_cell.angle_gamma   90.00
#
_symmetry.space_group_name_H-M   'P 1'
#
loop_
_entity.id
_entity.type
_entity.pdbx_description
1 polymer ?
#
loop_
_entity_poly.entity_id
_entity_poly.type
_entity_poly.pdbx_seq_one_letter_code
_entity_poly.pdbx_strand_id
1 'polypeptide(L)'
;MQDLEFMGLLDSPHASAGRLPSQMGLRLFVDGMMEIDAVNSTDRAAIDQTLGNDDPETGVLLDRVSTALSSITRGASLVLMPKHEAPIRHIEFVSLGPDRALVVLVFADGHVENRIFTPPPG
;
A
#
# COMPACT_ATOMS: atom_id res chain seq x y z
N MET A 1 12.69 16.62 34.46
CA MET A 1 11.85 17.33 33.46
C MET A 1 12.61 18.47 32.80
N GLN A 2 13.31 19.31 33.57
CA GLN A 2 14.14 20.40 33.03
C GLN A 2 15.20 19.90 32.03
N ASP A 3 15.82 18.74 32.27
CA ASP A 3 16.81 18.17 31.34
C ASP A 3 16.20 17.81 29.99
N LEU A 4 14.99 17.23 29.96
CA LEU A 4 14.30 16.89 28.72
C LEU A 4 13.91 18.12 27.91
N GLU A 5 13.61 19.22 28.60
CA GLU A 5 13.33 20.51 27.99
C GLU A 5 14.60 21.16 27.43
N PHE A 6 15.70 21.11 28.20
CA PHE A 6 17.03 21.54 27.74
C PHE A 6 17.53 20.73 26.55
N MET A 7 17.19 19.44 26.50
CA MET A 7 17.45 18.54 25.37
C MET A 7 16.47 18.74 24.20
N GLY A 8 15.48 19.64 24.32
CA GLY A 8 14.50 19.92 23.27
C GLY A 8 13.46 18.82 23.02
N LEU A 9 13.30 17.88 23.96
CA LEU A 9 12.32 16.78 23.87
C LEU A 9 10.94 17.17 24.41
N LEU A 10 10.87 18.17 25.29
CA LEU A 10 9.63 18.72 25.82
C LEU A 10 9.54 20.22 25.50
N ASP A 11 8.32 20.71 25.30
CA ASP A 11 7.99 22.12 25.10
C ASP A 11 6.76 22.50 25.92
N SER A 12 6.49 23.80 26.09
CA SER A 12 5.24 24.32 26.67
C SER A 12 4.65 25.41 25.80
N PRO A 13 3.35 25.33 25.45
CA PRO A 13 2.70 26.40 24.68
C PRO A 13 2.65 27.73 25.45
N HIS A 14 2.59 27.68 26.79
CA HIS A 14 2.65 28.84 27.69
C HIS A 14 3.44 28.50 28.96
N ALA A 15 4.00 29.51 29.63
CA ALA A 15 4.82 29.34 30.83
C ALA A 15 4.08 28.68 32.03
N SER A 16 2.76 28.73 32.05
CA SER A 16 1.90 28.10 33.07
C SER A 16 1.26 26.78 32.62
N ALA A 17 1.49 26.37 31.38
CA ALA A 17 0.98 25.11 30.85
C ALA A 17 1.89 23.94 31.25
N GLY A 18 1.33 22.73 31.31
CA GLY A 18 2.14 21.51 31.39
C GLY A 18 3.07 21.34 30.20
N ARG A 19 3.99 20.38 30.29
CA ARG A 19 4.91 20.06 29.20
C ARG A 19 4.28 19.08 28.21
N LEU A 20 4.48 19.34 26.92
CA LEU A 20 4.08 18.47 25.81
C LEU A 20 5.34 17.97 25.09
N PRO A 21 5.31 16.78 24.49
CA PRO A 21 6.41 16.31 23.65
C PRO A 21 6.62 17.27 22.46
N SER A 22 7.87 17.65 22.22
CA SER A 22 8.24 18.24 20.94
C SER A 22 8.17 17.17 19.84
N GLN A 23 8.34 17.54 18.57
CA GLN A 23 8.44 16.56 17.48
C GLN A 23 9.56 15.54 17.74
N MET A 24 10.70 15.99 18.28
CA MET A 24 11.83 15.13 18.61
C MET A 24 11.53 14.24 19.82
N GLY A 25 10.86 14.77 20.84
CA GLY A 25 10.41 13.98 22.00
C GLY A 25 9.40 12.90 21.62
N LEU A 26 8.44 13.23 20.76
CA LEU A 26 7.47 12.27 20.24
C LEU A 26 8.17 11.19 19.41
N ARG A 27 9.14 11.56 18.57
CA ARG A 27 9.90 10.58 17.77
C ARG A 27 10.70 9.63 18.67
N LEU A 28 11.41 10.14 19.66
CA LEU A 28 12.15 9.33 20.64
C LEU A 28 11.24 8.36 21.39
N PHE A 29 10.05 8.81 21.77
CA PHE A 29 9.04 7.95 22.40
C PHE A 29 8.53 6.85 21.46
N VAL A 30 8.16 7.20 20.21
CA VAL A 30 7.69 6.23 19.20
C VAL A 30 8.77 5.20 18.88
N ASP A 31 10.01 5.64 18.71
CA ASP A 31 11.15 4.74 18.45
C ASP A 31 11.35 3.75 19.59
N GLY A 32 11.26 4.19 20.84
CA GLY A 32 11.34 3.30 22.00
C GLY A 32 10.16 2.33 22.12
N MET A 33 8.96 2.70 21.67
CA MET A 33 7.81 1.77 21.65
C MET A 33 7.92 0.71 20.56
N MET A 34 8.55 1.03 19.41
CA MET A 34 8.71 0.06 18.31
C MET A 34 9.67 -1.09 18.64
N GLU A 35 10.47 -0.97 19.71
CA GLU A 35 11.31 -2.08 20.19
C GLU A 35 10.54 -3.15 20.96
N ILE A 36 9.26 -2.93 21.32
CA ILE A 36 8.61 -3.69 22.40
C ILE A 36 7.53 -4.70 21.97
N ASP A 37 6.86 -4.59 20.82
CA ASP A 37 5.78 -5.56 20.53
C ASP A 37 5.72 -6.08 19.09
N ALA A 38 5.70 -7.40 18.98
CA ALA A 38 5.31 -8.10 17.76
C ALA A 38 3.81 -7.90 17.51
N VAL A 39 3.38 -7.94 16.24
CA VAL A 39 1.96 -7.92 15.88
C VAL A 39 1.24 -9.06 16.60
N ASN A 40 0.19 -8.73 17.37
CA ASN A 40 -0.55 -9.72 18.14
C ASN A 40 -1.20 -10.76 17.20
N SER A 41 -1.50 -11.95 17.72
CA SER A 41 -1.99 -13.07 16.90
C SER A 41 -3.34 -12.78 16.22
N THR A 42 -4.19 -11.96 16.83
CA THR A 42 -5.51 -11.60 16.30
C THR A 42 -5.38 -10.70 15.08
N ASP A 43 -4.57 -9.64 15.18
CA ASP A 43 -4.29 -8.72 14.09
C ASP A 43 -3.55 -9.44 12.96
N ARG A 44 -2.63 -10.35 13.31
CA ARG A 44 -1.95 -11.20 12.32
C ARG A 44 -2.94 -12.07 11.54
N ALA A 45 -3.86 -12.74 12.22
CA ALA A 45 -4.88 -13.56 11.57
C ALA A 45 -5.84 -12.72 10.70
N ALA A 46 -6.15 -11.49 11.10
CA ALA A 46 -6.95 -10.56 10.30
C ALA A 46 -6.22 -10.11 9.01
N ILE A 47 -4.91 -9.85 9.10
CA ILE A 47 -4.07 -9.54 7.94
C ILE A 47 -3.99 -10.75 7.02
N ASP A 48 -3.74 -11.95 7.54
CA ASP A 48 -3.62 -13.15 6.72
C ASP A 48 -4.92 -13.48 5.97
N GLN A 49 -6.09 -13.20 6.58
CA GLN A 49 -7.39 -13.34 5.91
C GLN A 49 -7.57 -12.39 4.72
N THR A 50 -6.89 -11.23 4.68
CA THR A 50 -7.00 -10.35 3.51
C THR A 50 -6.32 -10.91 2.25
N LEU A 51 -5.39 -11.86 2.38
CA LEU A 51 -4.64 -12.39 1.25
C LEU A 51 -5.42 -13.38 0.39
N GLY A 52 -6.48 -14.02 0.91
CA GLY A 52 -7.31 -14.98 0.16
C GLY A 52 -6.54 -16.20 -0.37
N ASN A 53 -7.26 -17.23 -0.81
CA ASN A 53 -6.67 -18.43 -1.43
C ASN A 53 -6.87 -18.47 -2.96
N ASP A 54 -7.62 -17.52 -3.52
CA ASP A 54 -7.96 -17.43 -4.93
C ASP A 54 -7.38 -16.15 -5.50
N ASP A 55 -6.93 -16.19 -6.75
CA ASP A 55 -6.32 -15.08 -7.51
C ASP A 55 -7.40 -14.01 -7.82
N PRO A 56 -7.56 -12.96 -7.00
CA PRO A 56 -8.58 -11.95 -7.22
C PRO A 56 -8.03 -10.94 -8.23
N GLU A 57 -8.90 -10.26 -8.96
CA GLU A 57 -8.50 -9.03 -9.66
C GLU A 57 -7.67 -8.16 -8.72
N THR A 58 -6.43 -7.85 -9.10
CA THR A 58 -5.43 -7.28 -8.19
C THR A 58 -5.90 -6.00 -7.51
N GLY A 59 -6.78 -5.22 -8.17
CA GLY A 59 -7.41 -4.04 -7.57
C GLY A 59 -8.25 -4.36 -6.32
N VAL A 60 -9.06 -5.42 -6.36
CA VAL A 60 -9.93 -5.83 -5.24
C VAL A 60 -9.07 -6.27 -4.03
N LEU A 61 -7.94 -6.91 -4.28
CA LEU A 61 -7.00 -7.29 -3.23
C LEU A 61 -6.41 -6.06 -2.53
N LEU A 62 -5.95 -5.07 -3.30
CA LEU A 62 -5.35 -3.84 -2.76
C LEU A 62 -6.34 -3.07 -1.87
N ASP A 63 -7.61 -2.97 -2.29
CA ASP A 63 -8.66 -2.30 -1.52
C ASP A 63 -8.94 -3.02 -0.20
N ARG A 64 -8.99 -4.36 -0.21
CA ARG A 64 -9.18 -5.16 1.01
C ARG A 64 -8.04 -4.97 1.99
N VAL A 65 -6.79 -5.05 1.51
CA VAL A 65 -5.60 -4.86 2.35
C VAL A 65 -5.59 -3.45 2.94
N SER A 66 -5.86 -2.42 2.13
CA SER A 66 -5.91 -1.03 2.58
C SER A 66 -6.96 -0.83 3.70
N THR A 67 -8.15 -1.42 3.52
CA THR A 67 -9.24 -1.33 4.50
C THR A 67 -8.91 -2.04 5.80
N ALA A 68 -8.34 -3.25 5.74
CA ALA A 68 -7.94 -4.01 6.92
C ALA A 68 -6.85 -3.29 7.73
N LEU A 69 -5.81 -2.77 7.06
CA LEU A 69 -4.74 -2.02 7.72
C LEU A 69 -5.28 -0.75 8.40
N SER A 70 -6.23 -0.04 7.77
CA SER A 70 -6.85 1.13 8.37
C SER A 70 -7.67 0.76 9.61
N SER A 71 -8.39 -0.36 9.57
CA SER A 71 -9.15 -0.86 10.73
C SER A 71 -8.25 -1.25 11.92
N ILE A 72 -7.14 -1.95 11.66
CA ILE A 72 -6.19 -2.40 12.69
C ILE A 72 -5.44 -1.22 13.31
N THR A 73 -4.89 -0.33 12.48
CA THR A 73 -4.04 0.78 12.93
C THR A 73 -4.83 2.00 13.40
N ARG A 74 -6.12 2.07 13.06
CA ARG A 74 -6.97 3.27 13.20
C ARG A 74 -6.40 4.50 12.49
N GLY A 75 -5.53 4.27 11.49
CA GLY A 75 -4.88 5.29 10.69
C GLY A 75 -5.33 5.26 9.23
N ALA A 76 -4.95 6.29 8.48
CA ALA A 76 -5.04 6.25 7.03
C ALA A 76 -4.04 5.21 6.49
N SER A 77 -4.48 4.39 5.55
CA SER A 77 -3.67 3.36 4.92
C SER A 77 -3.60 3.58 3.41
N LEU A 78 -2.43 3.32 2.83
CA LEU A 78 -2.18 3.39 1.39
C LEU A 78 -1.42 2.13 0.99
N VAL A 79 -1.93 1.43 -0.02
CA VAL A 79 -1.26 0.27 -0.63
C VAL A 79 -0.93 0.63 -2.07
N LEU A 80 0.32 0.41 -2.45
CA LEU A 80 0.84 0.73 -3.77
C LEU A 80 1.18 -0.57 -4.49
N MET A 81 0.60 -0.77 -5.67
CA MET A 81 1.08 -1.81 -6.57
C MET A 81 2.23 -1.24 -7.40
N PRO A 82 3.40 -1.91 -7.44
CA PRO A 82 4.47 -1.51 -8.34
C PRO A 82 3.95 -1.53 -9.78
N LYS A 83 4.29 -0.49 -10.54
CA LYS A 83 4.00 -0.50 -11.98
C LYS A 83 4.87 -1.53 -12.67
N HIS A 84 4.25 -2.32 -13.52
CA HIS A 84 4.98 -3.23 -14.40
C HIS A 84 5.45 -2.46 -15.63
N GLU A 85 6.73 -2.08 -15.65
CA GLU A 85 7.35 -1.29 -16.74
C GLU A 85 8.30 -2.15 -17.58
N ALA A 86 7.84 -3.32 -18.02
CA ALA A 86 8.60 -4.12 -18.97
C ALA A 86 8.40 -3.58 -20.41
N PRO A 87 9.47 -3.51 -21.24
CA PRO A 87 9.31 -3.19 -22.66
C PRO A 87 8.42 -4.24 -23.36
N ILE A 88 7.61 -3.80 -24.32
CA ILE A 88 6.83 -4.74 -25.14
C ILE A 88 7.77 -5.41 -26.14
N ARG A 89 7.80 -6.74 -26.15
CA ARG A 89 8.58 -7.56 -27.09
C ARG A 89 7.79 -7.88 -28.36
N HIS A 90 6.50 -8.16 -28.22
CA HIS A 90 5.66 -8.57 -29.34
C HIS A 90 4.20 -8.15 -29.13
N ILE A 91 3.53 -7.75 -30.21
CA ILE A 91 2.10 -7.43 -30.24
C ILE A 91 1.48 -8.20 -31.40
N GLU A 92 0.44 -8.99 -31.12
CA GLU A 92 -0.33 -9.71 -32.12
C GLU A 92 -1.81 -9.31 -32.05
N PHE A 93 -2.44 -9.15 -33.22
CA PHE A 93 -3.86 -8.89 -33.35
C PHE A 93 -4.55 -10.07 -33.99
N VAL A 94 -5.48 -10.68 -33.26
CA VAL A 94 -6.33 -11.76 -33.77
C VAL A 94 -7.73 -11.23 -33.96
N SER A 95 -8.21 -11.21 -35.21
CA SER A 95 -9.59 -10.81 -35.50
C SER A 95 -10.56 -11.86 -34.95
N LEU A 96 -11.52 -11.43 -34.11
CA LEU A 96 -12.59 -12.29 -33.60
C LEU A 96 -13.92 -12.04 -34.31
N GLY A 97 -14.03 -10.95 -35.07
CA GLY A 97 -15.23 -10.51 -35.76
C GLY A 97 -15.12 -9.04 -36.20
N PRO A 98 -16.18 -8.48 -36.83
CA PRO A 98 -16.17 -7.10 -37.31
C PRO A 98 -16.11 -6.05 -36.19
N ASP A 99 -16.56 -6.39 -34.98
CA ASP A 99 -16.65 -5.50 -33.82
C ASP A 99 -15.72 -5.90 -32.66
N ARG A 100 -14.88 -6.93 -32.87
CA ARG A 100 -14.02 -7.50 -31.83
C ARG A 100 -12.69 -8.00 -32.38
N ALA A 101 -11.62 -7.62 -31.70
CA ALA A 101 -10.28 -8.17 -31.91
C ALA A 101 -9.63 -8.47 -30.55
N LEU A 102 -8.82 -9.52 -30.51
CA LEU A 102 -7.95 -9.85 -29.38
C LEU A 102 -6.56 -9.27 -29.66
N VAL A 103 -6.04 -8.48 -28.72
CA VAL A 103 -4.62 -8.08 -28.68
C VAL A 103 -3.90 -8.99 -27.71
N VAL A 104 -2.83 -9.61 -28.17
CA VAL A 104 -1.88 -10.35 -27.35
C VAL A 104 -0.62 -9.50 -27.22
N LEU A 105 -0.33 -9.06 -26.00
CA LEU A 105 0.84 -8.26 -25.64
C LEU A 105 1.85 -9.17 -24.93
N VAL A 106 3.03 -9.35 -25.50
CA VAL A 106 4.13 -10.09 -24.86
C VAL A 106 5.20 -9.11 -24.44
N PHE A 107 5.48 -9.08 -23.14
CA PHE A 107 6.50 -8.22 -22.55
C PHE A 107 7.89 -8.89 -22.56
N ALA A 108 8.94 -8.09 -22.45
CA ALA A 108 10.33 -8.56 -22.52
C ALA A 108 10.75 -9.46 -21.35
N ASP A 109 10.02 -9.41 -20.25
CA ASP A 109 10.17 -10.26 -19.07
C ASP A 109 9.35 -11.56 -19.16
N GLY A 110 8.61 -11.76 -20.25
CA GLY A 110 7.81 -12.96 -20.49
C GLY A 110 6.36 -12.87 -20.01
N HIS A 111 5.94 -11.74 -19.41
CA HIS A 111 4.53 -11.52 -19.11
C HIS A 111 3.70 -11.44 -20.39
N VAL A 112 2.48 -12.00 -20.38
CA VAL A 112 1.55 -11.98 -21.52
C VAL A 112 0.21 -11.40 -21.07
N GLU A 113 -0.24 -10.35 -21.75
CA GLU A 113 -1.53 -9.71 -21.49
C GLU A 113 -2.46 -9.83 -22.71
N ASN A 114 -3.69 -10.27 -22.47
CA ASN A 114 -4.70 -10.50 -23.49
C ASN A 114 -5.85 -9.52 -23.31
N ARG A 115 -6.12 -8.67 -24.31
CA ARG A 115 -7.23 -7.70 -24.25
C ARG A 115 -8.13 -7.81 -25.46
N ILE A 116 -9.43 -7.97 -25.21
CA ILE A 116 -10.44 -7.82 -26.25
C ILE A 116 -10.80 -6.34 -26.36
N PHE A 117 -10.81 -5.81 -27.58
CA PHE A 117 -11.23 -4.45 -27.86
C PHE A 117 -12.06 -4.39 -29.15
N THR A 118 -12.80 -3.30 -29.32
CA THR A 118 -13.50 -3.00 -30.57
C THR A 118 -12.53 -2.28 -31.51
N PRO A 119 -12.11 -2.90 -32.62
CA PRO A 119 -11.24 -2.26 -33.58
C PRO A 119 -11.97 -1.08 -34.25
N PRO A 120 -11.24 -0.03 -34.66
CA PRO A 120 -11.84 1.06 -35.42
C PRO A 120 -12.44 0.53 -36.73
N PRO A 121 -13.51 1.17 -37.25
CA PRO A 121 -14.10 0.78 -38.52
C PRO A 121 -13.06 0.90 -39.64
N GLY A 122 -12.81 -0.20 -40.34
CA GLY A 122 -11.85 -0.34 -41.44
C GLY A 122 -12.30 -1.39 -42.44
#